data_AF-A0A7S0QTJ0-F1
#
_entry.id   AF-A0A7S0QTJ0-F1
#
_cell.length_a   1.000
_cell.length_b   1.000
_cell.length_c   1.000
_cell.angle_alpha   90.00
_cell.angle_beta   90.00
_cell.angle_gamma   90.00
#
_symmetry.space_group_name_H-M   'P 1'
#
loop_
_entity.id
_entity.type
_entity.pdbx_description
1 polymer ?
#
loop_
_entity_poly.entity_id
_entity_poly.type
_entity_poly.pdbx_seq_one_letter_code
_entity_poly.pdbx_strand_id
1 'polypeptide(L)'
;DTLERLARFGRACLGTLEEQQSVASDLGLQQLFFDYGKYLLLASSRNGSQPANLVGIWAEGMSAPWAGDYHLNINIQMMYWAAEALNLDDAAEPLPSFVSALANRGENAAQCLYGAPEGWVAHGFTDIWMNARPLGDAMWALCPTCGAWLALHLWERFAFRRDYGRLRSEVLPVLGGAVAFFLHYLAPLGPHGSLVTGPAHSPENSYYLPPPVNGFFHVTLGPSIDTAILFALFDAFVSGCRAAGCLGPGPAHAGCGPTLCHLASHANESQQLLPNFGFPYVDKAGRVLEYLRSLEEMHAHTVPDPGHRHFSHLWALHPGDQISRRGTPALFEAARRSLDHRIAHGGAHTGWSAAWAACLYARAGDGNGTQRMLEKVLGRYAMGNLLTTHPPLEKPPPGQGQDECVTCFREPPPPPDALYWGMRGSATRGLGALVTADNAKFQLDAN
;
A
#
# COMPACT_ATOMS: atom_id res chain seq x y z
N ASP A 1 -26.04 -16.49 15.30
CA ASP A 1 -25.73 -17.41 14.19
C ASP A 1 -25.03 -16.64 13.06
N THR A 2 -24.08 -17.24 12.33
CA THR A 2 -23.33 -16.57 11.25
C THR A 2 -24.23 -16.31 10.03
N LEU A 3 -25.10 -17.26 9.67
CA LEU A 3 -26.01 -17.10 8.54
C LEU A 3 -27.02 -15.97 8.79
N GLU A 4 -27.58 -15.90 10.00
CA GLU A 4 -28.43 -14.80 10.43
C GLU A 4 -27.72 -13.43 10.34
N ARG A 5 -26.44 -13.35 10.76
CA ARG A 5 -25.65 -12.12 10.65
C ARG A 5 -25.46 -11.68 9.20
N LEU A 6 -25.07 -12.60 8.32
CA LEU A 6 -24.90 -12.32 6.89
C LEU A 6 -26.22 -11.90 6.25
N ALA A 7 -27.33 -12.57 6.59
CA ALA A 7 -28.65 -12.20 6.09
C ALA A 7 -29.07 -10.79 6.56
N ARG A 8 -28.78 -10.43 7.82
CA ARG A 8 -29.02 -9.08 8.34
C ARG A 8 -28.13 -8.04 7.67
N PHE A 9 -26.86 -8.36 7.45
CA PHE A 9 -25.92 -7.48 6.75
C PHE A 9 -26.33 -7.25 5.30
N GLY A 10 -26.67 -8.30 4.55
CA GLY A 10 -27.14 -8.17 3.17
C GLY A 10 -28.40 -7.30 3.04
N ARG A 11 -29.33 -7.36 4.01
CA ARG A 11 -30.48 -6.44 4.05
C ARG A 11 -30.05 -5.00 4.33
N ALA A 12 -29.12 -4.80 5.26
CA ALA A 12 -28.62 -3.48 5.63
C ALA A 12 -27.74 -2.83 4.53
N CYS A 13 -27.04 -3.62 3.70
CA CYS A 13 -26.34 -3.10 2.53
C CYS A 13 -27.27 -2.29 1.61
N LEU A 14 -28.55 -2.67 1.53
CA LEU A 14 -29.61 -1.99 0.78
C LEU A 14 -30.38 -0.95 1.63
N GLY A 15 -30.00 -0.78 2.90
CA GLY A 15 -30.68 0.06 3.88
C GLY A 15 -30.25 1.53 3.87
N THR A 16 -30.68 2.26 4.89
CA THR A 16 -30.22 3.61 5.20
C THR A 16 -28.80 3.58 5.77
N LEU A 17 -28.12 4.74 5.79
CA LEU A 17 -26.80 4.86 6.44
C LEU A 17 -26.84 4.45 7.92
N GLU A 18 -27.94 4.70 8.61
CA GLU A 18 -28.12 4.33 10.03
C GLU A 18 -28.22 2.80 10.20
N GLU A 19 -28.94 2.11 9.32
CA GLU A 19 -29.00 0.64 9.31
C GLU A 19 -27.64 0.02 8.97
N GLN A 20 -26.93 0.58 7.99
CA GLN A 20 -25.56 0.17 7.64
C GLN A 20 -24.60 0.31 8.83
N GLN A 21 -24.63 1.46 9.51
CA GLN A 21 -23.81 1.72 10.71
C GLN A 21 -24.16 0.79 11.87
N SER A 22 -25.45 0.57 12.12
CA SER A 22 -25.91 -0.32 13.19
C SER A 22 -25.38 -1.73 12.99
N VAL A 23 -25.45 -2.28 11.77
CA VAL A 23 -24.94 -3.63 11.51
C VAL A 23 -23.42 -3.69 11.52
N ALA A 24 -22.73 -2.65 11.04
CA ALA A 24 -21.27 -2.57 11.07
C ALA A 24 -20.70 -2.58 12.51
N SER A 25 -21.47 -2.17 13.52
CA SER A 25 -21.09 -2.22 14.94
C SER A 25 -21.18 -3.63 15.58
N ASP A 26 -21.73 -4.64 14.89
CA ASP A 26 -21.78 -6.01 15.39
C ASP A 26 -20.38 -6.63 15.42
N LEU A 27 -19.87 -6.89 16.63
CA LEU A 27 -18.54 -7.47 16.86
C LEU A 27 -18.36 -8.85 16.22
N GLY A 28 -19.41 -9.65 16.12
CA GLY A 28 -19.38 -10.94 15.44
C GLY A 28 -19.28 -10.81 13.93
N LEU A 29 -19.85 -9.76 13.33
CA LEU A 29 -19.64 -9.43 11.93
C LEU A 29 -18.22 -8.91 11.68
N GLN A 30 -17.68 -8.06 12.57
CA GLN A 30 -16.31 -7.58 12.48
C GLN A 30 -15.29 -8.73 12.58
N GLN A 31 -15.51 -9.67 13.51
CA GLN A 31 -14.70 -10.88 13.61
C GLN A 31 -14.78 -11.72 12.34
N LEU A 32 -15.99 -11.90 11.77
CA LEU A 32 -16.18 -12.62 10.52
C LEU A 32 -15.44 -11.94 9.36
N PHE A 33 -15.49 -10.61 9.27
CA PHE A 33 -14.81 -9.83 8.24
C PHE A 33 -13.28 -10.00 8.35
N PHE A 34 -12.73 -9.89 9.57
CA PHE A 34 -11.33 -10.18 9.84
C PHE A 34 -10.91 -11.61 9.45
N ASP A 35 -11.74 -12.60 9.78
CA ASP A 35 -11.50 -13.99 9.39
C ASP A 35 -11.61 -14.19 7.88
N TYR A 36 -12.48 -13.42 7.21
CA TYR A 36 -12.65 -13.45 5.77
C TYR A 36 -11.45 -12.87 5.02
N GLY A 37 -10.85 -11.76 5.48
CA GLY A 37 -9.60 -11.23 4.91
C GLY A 37 -8.47 -12.28 4.92
N LYS A 38 -8.29 -13.00 6.04
CA LYS A 38 -7.34 -14.13 6.12
C LYS A 38 -7.68 -15.23 5.12
N TYR A 39 -8.96 -15.61 5.03
CA TYR A 39 -9.42 -16.61 4.07
C TYR A 39 -9.12 -16.21 2.63
N LEU A 40 -9.41 -14.95 2.25
CA LEU A 40 -9.18 -14.45 0.90
C LEU A 40 -7.70 -14.45 0.54
N LEU A 41 -6.83 -14.01 1.45
CA LEU A 41 -5.39 -14.03 1.20
C LEU A 41 -4.87 -15.47 1.04
N LEU A 42 -5.29 -16.40 1.90
CA LEU A 42 -4.98 -17.83 1.78
C LEU A 42 -5.57 -18.46 0.50
N ALA A 43 -6.71 -17.97 0.00
CA ALA A 43 -7.35 -18.53 -1.19
C ALA A 43 -6.75 -17.98 -2.50
N SER A 44 -6.15 -16.79 -2.47
CA SER A 44 -5.63 -16.08 -3.66
C SER A 44 -4.11 -16.05 -3.78
N SER A 45 -3.39 -16.31 -2.69
CA SER A 45 -1.94 -16.33 -2.64
C SER A 45 -1.47 -17.55 -1.86
N ARG A 46 -0.79 -18.49 -2.53
CA ARG A 46 -0.28 -19.73 -1.93
C ARG A 46 1.09 -20.03 -2.50
N ASN A 47 1.94 -20.75 -1.76
CA ASN A 47 3.24 -21.14 -2.29
C ASN A 47 3.12 -21.81 -3.69
N GLY A 48 3.86 -21.27 -4.65
CA GLY A 48 3.83 -21.69 -6.06
C GLY A 48 2.82 -20.93 -6.95
N SER A 49 1.96 -20.07 -6.39
CA SER A 49 1.08 -19.19 -7.17
C SER A 49 1.72 -17.82 -7.44
N GLN A 50 0.99 -16.98 -8.16
CA GLN A 50 1.22 -15.53 -8.14
C GLN A 50 0.70 -14.94 -6.82
N PRO A 51 1.21 -13.77 -6.40
CA PRO A 51 0.57 -13.03 -5.31
C PRO A 51 -0.86 -12.61 -5.70
N ALA A 52 -1.70 -12.38 -4.69
CA ALA A 52 -2.99 -11.73 -4.88
C ALA A 52 -2.86 -10.39 -5.61
N ASN A 53 -3.62 -10.20 -6.68
CA ASN A 53 -3.74 -8.94 -7.42
C ASN A 53 -4.91 -8.09 -6.89
N LEU A 54 -5.26 -6.97 -7.55
CA LEU A 54 -6.35 -6.09 -7.12
C LEU A 54 -7.70 -6.80 -6.86
N VAL A 55 -7.94 -7.94 -7.49
CA VAL A 55 -9.16 -8.74 -7.37
C VAL A 55 -8.87 -10.14 -6.80
N GLY A 56 -7.70 -10.34 -6.18
CA GLY A 56 -7.19 -11.63 -5.73
C GLY A 56 -6.91 -12.56 -6.89
N ILE A 57 -7.91 -13.39 -7.20
CA ILE A 57 -7.96 -14.29 -8.37
C ILE A 57 -9.38 -14.34 -8.98
N TRP A 58 -10.29 -13.49 -8.53
CA TRP A 58 -11.71 -13.55 -8.86
C TRP A 58 -12.07 -12.43 -9.81
N ALA A 59 -12.26 -12.73 -11.09
CA ALA A 59 -12.78 -11.76 -12.05
C ALA A 59 -13.71 -12.47 -13.03
N GLU A 60 -14.77 -11.79 -13.44
CA GLU A 60 -15.58 -12.23 -14.57
C GLU A 60 -15.17 -11.48 -15.83
N GLY A 61 -15.35 -12.13 -16.97
CA GLY A 61 -15.14 -11.51 -18.27
C GLY A 61 -13.67 -11.30 -18.61
N MET A 62 -13.45 -10.46 -19.62
CA MET A 62 -12.12 -10.18 -20.18
C MET A 62 -11.52 -8.86 -19.66
N SER A 63 -12.26 -8.13 -18.83
CA SER A 63 -11.92 -6.77 -18.40
C SER A 63 -12.22 -6.57 -16.92
N ALA A 64 -11.18 -6.60 -16.08
CA ALA A 64 -11.28 -6.22 -14.68
C ALA A 64 -11.04 -4.70 -14.47
N PRO A 65 -11.63 -4.07 -13.44
CA PRO A 65 -11.28 -2.72 -13.04
C PRO A 65 -9.77 -2.57 -12.84
N TRP A 66 -9.19 -1.52 -13.43
CA TRP A 66 -7.73 -1.30 -13.44
C TRP A 66 -6.94 -2.55 -13.88
N ALA A 67 -7.49 -3.30 -14.85
CA ALA A 67 -6.94 -4.53 -15.39
C ALA A 67 -6.74 -5.68 -14.38
N GLY A 68 -7.21 -5.56 -13.14
CA GLY A 68 -6.90 -6.54 -12.09
C GLY A 68 -5.39 -6.72 -11.91
N ASP A 69 -4.62 -5.66 -12.13
CA ASP A 69 -3.17 -5.68 -12.13
C ASP A 69 -2.61 -5.64 -10.69
N TYR A 70 -1.30 -5.39 -10.57
CA TYR A 70 -0.65 -5.12 -9.29
C TYR A 70 -0.37 -3.63 -9.15
N HIS A 71 -1.23 -2.94 -8.41
CA HIS A 71 -0.96 -1.56 -7.98
C HIS A 71 0.06 -1.53 -6.84
N LEU A 72 1.19 -0.87 -7.09
CA LEU A 72 2.37 -0.83 -6.23
C LEU A 72 2.45 0.45 -5.39
N ASN A 73 1.46 1.35 -5.46
CA ASN A 73 1.47 2.62 -4.73
C ASN A 73 0.63 2.61 -3.44
N ILE A 74 0.06 1.47 -3.07
CA ILE A 74 -0.56 1.16 -1.77
C ILE A 74 -1.17 -0.26 -1.74
N ASN A 75 -1.81 -0.69 -2.84
CA ASN A 75 -2.81 -1.76 -2.81
C ASN A 75 -2.20 -3.14 -2.57
N ILE A 76 -1.18 -3.54 -3.34
CA ILE A 76 -0.51 -4.82 -3.09
C ILE A 76 0.15 -4.83 -1.71
N GLN A 77 0.73 -3.72 -1.27
CA GLN A 77 1.34 -3.68 0.06
C GLN A 77 0.31 -3.90 1.16
N MET A 78 -0.86 -3.25 1.05
CA MET A 78 -1.95 -3.36 2.01
C MET A 78 -2.44 -4.80 2.16
N MET A 79 -2.58 -5.54 1.06
CA MET A 79 -3.00 -6.95 1.08
C MET A 79 -2.08 -7.84 1.93
N TYR A 80 -0.80 -7.47 2.10
CA TYR A 80 0.19 -8.27 2.83
C TYR A 80 0.65 -7.68 4.16
N TRP A 81 0.20 -6.49 4.57
CA TRP A 81 0.61 -5.87 5.85
C TRP A 81 0.37 -6.78 7.05
N ALA A 82 -0.72 -7.53 7.05
CA ALA A 82 -1.07 -8.41 8.17
C ALA A 82 -0.50 -9.82 8.03
N ALA A 83 0.08 -10.21 6.89
CA ALA A 83 0.41 -11.60 6.59
C ALA A 83 1.38 -12.20 7.61
N GLU A 84 2.48 -11.49 7.92
CA GLU A 84 3.47 -11.95 8.90
C GLU A 84 2.90 -11.92 10.33
N ALA A 85 2.21 -10.83 10.70
CA ALA A 85 1.63 -10.67 12.03
C ALA A 85 0.54 -11.71 12.35
N LEU A 86 -0.18 -12.18 11.34
CA LEU A 86 -1.23 -13.20 11.46
C LEU A 86 -0.75 -14.62 11.18
N ASN A 87 0.56 -14.81 11.01
CA ASN A 87 1.18 -16.10 10.74
C ASN A 87 0.63 -16.80 9.48
N LEU A 88 0.43 -16.02 8.41
CA LEU A 88 -0.03 -16.49 7.09
C LEU A 88 1.16 -16.72 6.14
N ASP A 89 2.19 -17.42 6.61
CA ASP A 89 3.47 -17.61 5.89
C ASP A 89 3.31 -18.13 4.47
N ASP A 90 2.47 -19.15 4.30
CA ASP A 90 2.22 -19.79 3.01
C ASP A 90 1.58 -18.80 2.02
N ALA A 91 0.79 -17.84 2.53
CA ALA A 91 0.19 -16.82 1.70
C ALA A 91 1.16 -15.69 1.33
N ALA A 92 2.16 -15.41 2.16
CA ALA A 92 3.22 -14.44 1.85
C ALA A 92 4.32 -15.00 0.93
N GLU A 93 4.38 -16.32 0.73
CA GLU A 93 5.43 -17.00 -0.06
C GLU A 93 5.55 -16.60 -1.54
N PRO A 94 4.47 -16.17 -2.23
CA PRO A 94 4.60 -15.67 -3.60
C PRO A 94 5.35 -14.33 -3.73
N LEU A 95 5.37 -13.49 -2.70
CA LEU A 95 5.96 -12.14 -2.80
C LEU A 95 7.47 -12.14 -3.13
N PRO A 96 8.33 -12.92 -2.46
CA PRO A 96 9.77 -12.93 -2.75
C PRO A 96 10.13 -13.22 -4.20
N SER A 97 9.48 -14.23 -4.80
CA SER A 97 9.74 -14.58 -6.21
C SER A 97 9.18 -13.53 -7.17
N PHE A 98 7.99 -12.98 -6.87
CA PHE A 98 7.39 -11.90 -7.63
C PHE A 98 8.27 -10.63 -7.63
N VAL A 99 8.71 -10.18 -6.45
CA VAL A 99 9.56 -8.99 -6.32
C VAL A 99 10.92 -9.22 -6.99
N SER A 100 11.49 -10.42 -6.87
CA SER A 100 12.75 -10.76 -7.56
C SER A 100 12.58 -10.72 -9.09
N ALA A 101 11.47 -11.25 -9.62
CA ALA A 101 11.17 -11.18 -11.05
C ALA A 101 10.95 -9.74 -11.53
N LEU A 102 10.26 -8.92 -10.74
CA LEU A 102 10.08 -7.50 -10.97
C LEU A 102 11.41 -6.75 -10.95
N ALA A 103 12.29 -7.04 -9.98
CA ALA A 103 13.62 -6.45 -9.89
C ALA A 103 14.44 -6.74 -11.14
N ASN A 104 14.48 -8.00 -11.59
CA ASN A 104 15.18 -8.39 -12.82
C ASN A 104 14.68 -7.63 -14.06
N ARG A 105 13.36 -7.38 -14.20
CA ARG A 105 12.85 -6.54 -15.29
C ARG A 105 13.11 -5.05 -15.05
N GLY A 106 13.10 -4.63 -13.80
CA GLY A 106 13.34 -3.26 -13.35
C GLY A 106 14.76 -2.78 -13.63
N GLU A 107 15.75 -3.67 -13.79
CA GLU A 107 17.09 -3.31 -14.24
C GLU A 107 17.08 -2.66 -15.62
N ASN A 108 16.27 -3.20 -16.54
CA ASN A 108 16.11 -2.61 -17.86
C ASN A 108 15.43 -1.23 -17.78
N ALA A 109 14.41 -1.09 -16.92
CA ALA A 109 13.76 0.21 -16.71
C ALA A 109 14.74 1.23 -16.10
N ALA A 110 15.57 0.82 -15.13
CA ALA A 110 16.59 1.65 -14.52
C ALA A 110 17.62 2.16 -15.56
N GLN A 111 18.13 1.26 -16.39
CA GLN A 111 19.10 1.60 -17.43
C GLN A 111 18.47 2.46 -18.54
N CYS A 112 17.35 2.02 -19.12
CA CYS A 112 16.79 2.67 -20.30
C CYS A 112 16.11 4.01 -20.01
N LEU A 113 15.51 4.19 -18.83
CA LEU A 113 14.79 5.42 -18.49
C LEU A 113 15.65 6.41 -17.71
N TYR A 114 16.58 5.92 -16.89
CA TYR A 114 17.35 6.77 -15.96
C TYR A 114 18.86 6.74 -16.20
N GLY A 115 19.34 5.92 -17.15
CA GLY A 115 20.77 5.76 -17.39
C GLY A 115 21.52 5.19 -16.19
N ALA A 116 20.83 4.52 -15.26
CA ALA A 116 21.45 3.93 -14.10
C ALA A 116 22.37 2.78 -14.54
N PRO A 117 23.65 2.76 -14.12
CA PRO A 117 24.58 1.72 -14.54
C PRO A 117 24.29 0.38 -13.85
N GLU A 118 23.70 0.42 -12.65
CA GLU A 118 23.36 -0.73 -11.81
C GLU A 118 22.03 -0.47 -11.08
N GLY A 119 21.43 -1.55 -10.58
CA GLY A 119 20.21 -1.50 -9.79
C GLY A 119 18.93 -1.59 -10.60
N TRP A 120 17.79 -1.52 -9.91
CA TRP A 120 16.47 -1.69 -10.51
C TRP A 120 15.45 -0.69 -9.96
N VAL A 121 14.41 -0.42 -10.75
CA VAL A 121 13.29 0.44 -10.38
C VAL A 121 11.99 -0.14 -10.92
N ALA A 122 10.91 0.01 -10.16
CA ALA A 122 9.54 -0.26 -10.62
C ALA A 122 8.60 0.85 -10.12
N HIS A 123 7.58 1.14 -10.92
CA HIS A 123 6.75 2.32 -10.78
C HIS A 123 5.38 2.01 -10.15
N GLY A 124 4.36 2.84 -10.38
CA GLY A 124 3.06 2.74 -9.71
C GLY A 124 2.30 1.41 -9.94
N PHE A 125 2.55 0.71 -11.05
CA PHE A 125 1.81 -0.50 -11.42
C PHE A 125 2.71 -1.52 -12.12
N THR A 126 2.34 -2.79 -12.02
CA THR A 126 2.93 -3.87 -12.81
C THR A 126 1.88 -4.96 -13.11
N ASP A 127 2.27 -5.94 -13.91
CA ASP A 127 1.42 -7.02 -14.40
C ASP A 127 2.15 -8.37 -14.29
N ILE A 128 1.54 -9.45 -14.77
CA ILE A 128 2.13 -10.80 -14.74
C ILE A 128 3.44 -10.89 -15.54
N TRP A 129 3.70 -9.92 -16.43
CA TRP A 129 4.89 -9.83 -17.27
C TRP A 129 6.00 -8.99 -16.63
N MET A 130 5.77 -8.49 -15.42
CA MET A 130 6.71 -7.70 -14.64
C MET A 130 7.09 -6.40 -15.33
N ASN A 131 6.12 -5.72 -15.95
CA ASN A 131 6.36 -4.40 -16.53
C ASN A 131 6.73 -3.40 -15.42
N ALA A 132 7.97 -2.91 -15.46
CA ALA A 132 8.51 -2.01 -14.45
C ALA A 132 8.49 -0.53 -14.89
N ARG A 133 7.95 -0.20 -16.07
CA ARG A 133 7.91 1.18 -16.61
C ARG A 133 6.75 1.98 -16.01
N PRO A 134 6.83 3.33 -15.96
CA PRO A 134 5.67 4.13 -15.62
C PRO A 134 4.61 3.99 -16.74
N LEU A 135 3.42 3.49 -16.39
CA LEU A 135 2.29 3.29 -17.30
C LEU A 135 1.21 4.36 -17.09
N GLY A 136 0.92 5.15 -18.12
CA GLY A 136 -0.13 6.17 -18.09
C GLY A 136 0.39 7.58 -17.79
N ASP A 137 -0.43 8.38 -17.11
CA ASP A 137 -0.10 9.77 -16.78
C ASP A 137 0.90 9.85 -15.61
N ALA A 138 1.79 10.83 -15.67
CA ALA A 138 2.79 11.05 -14.62
C ALA A 138 2.16 11.29 -13.23
N MET A 139 0.92 11.76 -13.14
CA MET A 139 0.26 12.03 -11.86
C MET A 139 -0.04 10.79 -11.01
N TRP A 140 -0.04 9.60 -11.61
CA TRP A 140 -0.23 8.32 -10.92
C TRP A 140 0.87 7.29 -11.27
N ALA A 141 1.46 7.39 -12.46
CA ALA A 141 2.45 6.43 -12.93
C ALA A 141 3.87 6.68 -12.40
N LEU A 142 4.27 7.94 -12.20
CA LEU A 142 5.66 8.30 -11.92
C LEU A 142 6.01 8.17 -10.42
N CYS A 143 5.91 6.95 -9.89
CA CYS A 143 6.26 6.61 -8.51
C CYS A 143 7.49 5.69 -8.47
N PRO A 144 8.72 6.20 -8.59
CA PRO A 144 9.92 5.37 -8.65
C PRO A 144 10.17 4.57 -7.35
N THR A 145 9.63 5.01 -6.23
CA THR A 145 9.76 4.38 -4.90
C THR A 145 8.78 3.24 -4.67
N CYS A 146 7.76 3.06 -5.51
CA CYS A 146 6.73 2.04 -5.34
C CYS A 146 7.30 0.61 -5.36
N GLY A 147 8.25 0.31 -6.26
CA GLY A 147 8.97 -0.98 -6.25
C GLY A 147 9.78 -1.21 -4.98
N ALA A 148 10.46 -0.18 -4.46
CA ALA A 148 11.21 -0.28 -3.21
C ALA A 148 10.30 -0.47 -2.00
N TRP A 149 9.13 0.20 -1.96
CA TRP A 149 8.14 -0.06 -0.91
C TRP A 149 7.69 -1.52 -0.93
N LEU A 150 7.37 -2.09 -2.10
CA LEU A 150 7.04 -3.51 -2.17
C LEU A 150 8.21 -4.40 -1.69
N ALA A 151 9.45 -4.07 -2.07
CA ALA A 151 10.63 -4.82 -1.63
C ALA A 151 10.87 -4.79 -0.11
N LEU A 152 10.41 -3.76 0.60
CA LEU A 152 10.48 -3.70 2.07
C LEU A 152 9.68 -4.80 2.76
N HIS A 153 8.68 -5.42 2.10
CA HIS A 153 8.01 -6.60 2.64
C HIS A 153 8.97 -7.80 2.81
N LEU A 154 10.03 -7.89 2.00
CA LEU A 154 11.04 -8.94 2.16
C LEU A 154 11.87 -8.73 3.44
N TRP A 155 12.17 -7.47 3.76
CA TRP A 155 12.81 -7.11 5.03
C TRP A 155 11.88 -7.38 6.21
N GLU A 156 10.62 -6.96 6.12
CA GLU A 156 9.62 -7.20 7.18
C GLU A 156 9.52 -8.70 7.50
N ARG A 157 9.41 -9.54 6.46
CA ARG A 157 9.43 -10.99 6.62
C ARG A 157 10.66 -11.50 7.35
N PHE A 158 11.87 -11.01 7.00
CA PHE A 158 13.07 -11.34 7.75
C PHE A 158 12.99 -10.85 9.21
N ALA A 159 12.44 -9.66 9.49
CA ALA A 159 12.32 -9.14 10.83
C ALA A 159 11.42 -10.01 11.73
N PHE A 160 10.35 -10.60 11.16
CA PHE A 160 9.47 -11.56 11.84
C PHE A 160 10.09 -12.95 12.00
N ARG A 161 10.76 -13.47 10.96
CA ARG A 161 11.16 -14.89 10.89
C ARG A 161 12.62 -15.17 11.21
N ARG A 162 13.49 -14.17 11.05
CA ARG A 162 14.95 -14.28 11.24
C ARG A 162 15.61 -15.39 10.42
N ASP A 163 15.10 -15.64 9.22
CA ASP A 163 15.72 -16.57 8.27
C ASP A 163 16.95 -15.92 7.62
N TYR A 164 18.12 -16.20 8.20
CA TYR A 164 19.40 -15.68 7.71
C TYR A 164 19.81 -16.28 6.35
N GLY A 165 19.28 -17.44 5.97
CA GLY A 165 19.51 -18.02 4.65
C GLY A 165 18.86 -17.15 3.59
N ARG A 166 17.55 -16.92 3.74
CA ARG A 166 16.76 -16.06 2.83
C ARG A 166 17.20 -14.60 2.88
N LEU A 167 17.65 -14.10 4.03
CA LEU A 167 18.24 -12.77 4.12
C LEU A 167 19.36 -12.59 3.08
N ARG A 168 20.26 -13.58 2.97
CA ARG A 168 21.43 -13.53 2.08
C ARG A 168 21.06 -13.82 0.63
N SER A 169 20.21 -14.82 0.39
CA SER A 169 19.92 -15.30 -0.96
C SER A 169 18.81 -14.52 -1.68
N GLU A 170 17.89 -13.88 -0.95
CA GLU A 170 16.70 -13.25 -1.52
C GLU A 170 16.59 -11.77 -1.13
N VAL A 171 16.67 -11.46 0.17
CA VAL A 171 16.37 -10.10 0.66
C VAL A 171 17.47 -9.11 0.28
N LEU A 172 18.72 -9.38 0.65
CA LEU A 172 19.84 -8.45 0.41
C LEU A 172 20.10 -8.17 -1.08
N PRO A 173 20.04 -9.15 -2.01
CA PRO A 173 20.17 -8.86 -3.43
C PRO A 173 19.10 -7.89 -3.95
N VAL A 174 17.83 -8.12 -3.59
CA VAL A 174 16.71 -7.27 -4.04
C VAL A 174 16.83 -5.86 -3.46
N LEU A 175 17.05 -5.74 -2.15
CA LEU A 175 17.21 -4.43 -1.51
C LEU A 175 18.45 -3.71 -2.03
N GLY A 176 19.58 -4.40 -2.16
CA GLY A 176 20.81 -3.84 -2.69
C GLY A 176 20.64 -3.28 -4.10
N GLY A 177 19.94 -3.99 -4.98
CA GLY A 177 19.64 -3.49 -6.32
C GLY A 177 18.77 -2.20 -6.31
N ALA A 178 17.79 -2.10 -5.41
CA ALA A 178 17.00 -0.88 -5.26
C ALA A 178 17.86 0.27 -4.70
N VAL A 179 18.71 -0.03 -3.70
CA VAL A 179 19.66 0.95 -3.14
C VAL A 179 20.61 1.49 -4.21
N ALA A 180 21.19 0.61 -5.05
CA ALA A 180 22.08 1.01 -6.13
C ALA A 180 21.38 1.98 -7.10
N PHE A 181 20.13 1.70 -7.48
CA PHE A 181 19.34 2.60 -8.30
C PHE A 181 19.15 3.96 -7.62
N PHE A 182 18.73 3.99 -6.35
CA PHE A 182 18.46 5.25 -5.67
C PHE A 182 19.70 6.10 -5.40
N LEU A 183 20.87 5.49 -5.16
CA LEU A 183 22.12 6.24 -5.07
C LEU A 183 22.48 6.94 -6.39
N HIS A 184 22.08 6.38 -7.53
CA HIS A 184 22.22 7.04 -8.84
C HIS A 184 21.11 8.07 -9.10
N TYR A 185 19.89 7.80 -8.65
CA TYR A 185 18.72 8.63 -8.92
C TYR A 185 18.61 9.87 -8.03
N LEU A 186 19.17 9.83 -6.82
CA LEU A 186 19.14 10.95 -5.89
C LEU A 186 19.93 12.16 -6.41
N ALA A 187 19.33 13.35 -6.31
CA ALA A 187 19.94 14.60 -6.72
C ALA A 187 20.06 15.58 -5.54
N PRO A 188 21.15 16.37 -5.44
CA PRO A 188 21.28 17.38 -4.40
C PRO A 188 20.31 18.56 -4.63
N LEU A 189 19.68 19.04 -3.56
CA LEU A 189 18.77 20.17 -3.55
C LEU A 189 19.14 21.17 -2.45
N GLY A 190 19.15 22.46 -2.81
CA GLY A 190 19.36 23.57 -1.89
C GLY A 190 20.81 23.76 -1.43
N PRO A 191 21.09 24.79 -0.61
CA PRO A 191 22.45 25.19 -0.21
C PRO A 191 23.14 24.17 0.70
N HIS A 192 22.38 23.30 1.37
CA HIS A 192 22.89 22.25 2.25
C HIS A 192 23.11 20.92 1.52
N GLY A 193 22.75 20.83 0.23
CA GLY A 193 22.99 19.63 -0.59
C GLY A 193 22.18 18.40 -0.18
N SER A 194 20.99 18.57 0.38
CA SER A 194 20.12 17.44 0.74
C SER A 194 19.78 16.61 -0.50
N LEU A 195 19.86 15.28 -0.39
CA LEU A 195 19.59 14.37 -1.49
C LEU A 195 18.09 14.10 -1.59
N VAL A 196 17.46 14.52 -2.69
CA VAL A 196 16.03 14.30 -2.97
C VAL A 196 15.84 13.38 -4.16
N THR A 197 14.71 12.67 -4.18
CA THR A 197 14.23 12.01 -5.40
C THR A 197 13.67 13.04 -6.37
N GLY A 198 13.65 12.69 -7.66
CA GLY A 198 12.73 13.31 -8.59
C GLY A 198 13.25 13.36 -10.03
N PRO A 199 12.34 13.44 -11.02
CA PRO A 199 10.90 13.71 -10.86
C PRO A 199 10.08 12.54 -10.30
N ALA A 200 9.25 12.80 -9.29
CA ALA A 200 8.37 11.83 -8.62
C ALA A 200 7.03 12.47 -8.27
N HIS A 201 6.06 11.73 -7.73
CA HIS A 201 4.81 12.29 -7.21
C HIS A 201 4.48 11.73 -5.82
N SER A 202 3.62 12.44 -5.08
CA SER A 202 2.96 11.88 -3.89
C SER A 202 1.68 11.20 -4.37
N PRO A 203 1.57 9.86 -4.37
CA PRO A 203 0.39 9.16 -4.89
C PRO A 203 -0.88 9.63 -4.20
N GLU A 204 -1.96 10.02 -4.90
CA GLU A 204 -2.03 10.53 -6.28
C GLU A 204 -2.53 11.96 -6.23
N ASN A 205 -1.91 12.73 -5.34
CA ASN A 205 -2.38 14.04 -4.95
C ASN A 205 -1.72 15.14 -5.79
N SER A 206 -2.24 16.36 -5.70
CA SER A 206 -1.65 17.53 -6.32
C SER A 206 -1.29 18.59 -5.29
N TYR A 207 -0.49 19.55 -5.72
CA TYR A 207 -0.20 20.77 -4.98
C TYR A 207 -0.43 22.00 -5.86
N TYR A 208 -0.82 23.09 -5.22
CA TYR A 208 -1.03 24.36 -5.89
C TYR A 208 0.21 25.25 -5.80
N LEU A 209 0.62 25.82 -6.93
CA LEU A 209 1.61 26.87 -7.00
C LEU A 209 0.93 28.23 -7.15
N PRO A 210 1.14 29.18 -6.23
CA PRO A 210 0.59 30.53 -6.34
C PRO A 210 1.24 31.30 -7.51
N PRO A 211 0.73 32.51 -7.83
CA PRO A 211 1.34 33.39 -8.82
C PRO A 211 2.86 33.56 -8.61
N PRO A 212 3.65 33.68 -9.70
CA PRO A 212 3.21 33.86 -11.08
C PRO A 212 2.82 32.56 -11.80
N VAL A 213 3.06 31.39 -11.21
CA VAL A 213 2.76 30.09 -11.86
C VAL A 213 1.26 29.81 -11.89
N ASN A 214 0.57 30.00 -10.76
CA ASN A 214 -0.90 29.91 -10.64
C ASN A 214 -1.51 28.62 -11.25
N GLY A 215 -1.17 27.45 -10.70
CA GLY A 215 -1.62 26.17 -11.25
C GLY A 215 -1.46 24.96 -10.32
N PHE A 216 -2.05 23.84 -10.70
CA PHE A 216 -1.95 22.55 -9.99
C PHE A 216 -0.94 21.63 -10.66
N PHE A 217 -0.15 20.95 -9.83
CA PHE A 217 0.94 20.09 -10.27
C PHE A 217 0.95 18.80 -9.43
N HIS A 218 1.44 17.72 -10.04
CA HIS A 218 1.54 16.40 -9.40
C HIS A 218 2.99 15.94 -9.24
N VAL A 219 3.81 16.24 -10.25
CA VAL A 219 5.24 15.87 -10.29
C VAL A 219 6.05 16.90 -9.51
N THR A 220 6.91 16.44 -8.62
CA THR A 220 7.73 17.23 -7.70
C THR A 220 9.10 16.59 -7.48
N LEU A 221 9.93 17.23 -6.66
CA LEU A 221 11.17 16.68 -6.11
C LEU A 221 10.95 16.35 -4.62
N GLY A 222 11.37 15.17 -4.21
CA GLY A 222 11.36 14.71 -2.82
C GLY A 222 10.01 14.81 -2.12
N PRO A 223 8.90 14.23 -2.64
CA PRO A 223 7.68 14.14 -1.85
C PRO A 223 7.96 13.36 -0.54
N SER A 224 7.27 13.69 0.54
CA SER A 224 7.63 13.15 1.87
C SER A 224 7.52 11.62 1.97
N ILE A 225 6.65 11.00 1.16
CA ILE A 225 6.58 9.54 1.05
C ILE A 225 7.88 8.93 0.50
N ASP A 226 8.51 9.57 -0.49
CA ASP A 226 9.76 9.09 -1.07
C ASP A 226 10.88 9.13 -0.04
N THR A 227 11.01 10.26 0.67
CA THR A 227 11.99 10.39 1.76
C THR A 227 11.81 9.31 2.81
N ALA A 228 10.56 9.03 3.20
CA ALA A 228 10.25 8.00 4.18
C ALA A 228 10.58 6.58 3.68
N ILE A 229 10.21 6.24 2.44
CA ILE A 229 10.52 4.92 1.84
C ILE A 229 12.03 4.75 1.68
N LEU A 230 12.76 5.77 1.24
CA LEU A 230 14.22 5.69 1.09
C LEU A 230 14.95 5.56 2.41
N PHE A 231 14.51 6.29 3.44
CA PHE A 231 15.06 6.08 4.77
C PHE A 231 14.90 4.62 5.20
N ALA A 232 13.69 4.06 5.04
CA ALA A 232 13.41 2.67 5.40
C ALA A 232 14.19 1.66 4.54
N LEU A 233 14.35 1.91 3.23
CA LEU A 233 15.13 1.08 2.32
C LEU A 233 16.61 1.05 2.72
N PHE A 234 17.21 2.22 2.94
CA PHE A 234 18.61 2.32 3.36
C PHE A 234 18.82 1.69 4.74
N ASP A 235 17.91 1.91 5.68
CA ASP A 235 18.01 1.29 7.01
C ASP A 235 17.88 -0.24 6.94
N ALA A 236 16.87 -0.75 6.23
CA ALA A 236 16.65 -2.18 6.03
C ALA A 236 17.87 -2.85 5.39
N PHE A 237 18.46 -2.23 4.35
CA PHE A 237 19.63 -2.76 3.67
C PHE A 237 20.87 -2.76 4.56
N VAL A 238 21.17 -1.66 5.25
CA VAL A 238 22.33 -1.55 6.15
C VAL A 238 22.17 -2.49 7.35
N SER A 239 20.99 -2.53 7.95
CA SER A 239 20.66 -3.44 9.06
C SER A 239 20.72 -4.90 8.64
N GLY A 240 20.23 -5.23 7.44
CA GLY A 240 20.38 -6.56 6.85
C GLY A 240 21.82 -6.95 6.62
N CYS A 241 22.65 -6.06 6.07
CA CYS A 241 24.08 -6.28 5.89
C CYS A 241 24.78 -6.54 7.24
N ARG A 242 24.44 -5.77 8.27
CA ARG A 242 24.95 -5.99 9.63
C ARG A 242 24.51 -7.34 10.20
N ALA A 243 23.24 -7.68 10.07
CA ALA A 243 22.69 -8.97 10.54
C ALA A 243 23.32 -10.17 9.80
N ALA A 244 23.66 -9.98 8.52
CA ALA A 244 24.39 -10.94 7.72
C ALA A 244 25.91 -10.95 8.01
N GLY A 245 26.42 -10.18 8.98
CA GLY A 245 27.86 -10.14 9.29
C GLY A 245 28.70 -9.52 8.16
N CYS A 246 28.07 -8.77 7.25
CA CYS A 246 28.74 -8.02 6.21
C CYS A 246 29.33 -6.70 6.74
N LEU A 247 28.95 -6.24 7.94
CA LEU A 247 29.41 -5.00 8.55
C LEU A 247 29.78 -5.24 10.03
N GLY A 248 30.97 -4.84 10.48
CA GLY A 248 31.42 -4.92 11.88
C GLY A 248 32.93 -5.13 12.06
N PRO A 249 33.46 -5.01 13.31
CA PRO A 249 34.88 -5.26 13.59
C PRO A 249 35.19 -6.77 13.60
N GLY A 250 36.05 -7.23 12.68
CA GLY A 250 36.53 -8.61 12.64
C GLY A 250 37.33 -8.96 11.36
N PRO A 251 38.21 -9.97 11.40
CA PRO A 251 38.93 -10.43 10.22
C PRO A 251 37.97 -11.23 9.32
N ALA A 252 37.68 -10.67 8.14
CA ALA A 252 36.78 -11.17 7.11
C ALA A 252 35.29 -10.92 7.38
N HIS A 253 34.74 -9.98 6.59
CA HIS A 253 33.34 -9.88 6.16
C HIS A 253 32.85 -11.27 5.73
N ALA A 254 32.36 -12.07 6.68
CA ALA A 254 32.11 -13.49 6.50
C ALA A 254 30.99 -13.70 5.46
N GLY A 255 31.39 -13.86 4.19
CA GLY A 255 30.51 -14.20 3.08
C GLY A 255 29.91 -13.04 2.29
N CYS A 256 30.28 -11.77 2.56
CA CYS A 256 29.77 -10.63 1.80
C CYS A 256 30.93 -9.94 1.08
N GLY A 257 30.90 -9.96 -0.26
CA GLY A 257 31.96 -9.37 -1.08
C GLY A 257 32.14 -7.85 -0.85
N PRO A 258 33.27 -7.28 -1.29
CA PRO A 258 33.58 -5.85 -1.09
C PRO A 258 32.50 -4.91 -1.66
N THR A 259 31.84 -5.31 -2.75
CA THR A 259 30.75 -4.54 -3.38
C THR A 259 29.59 -4.26 -2.42
N LEU A 260 29.12 -5.28 -1.69
CA LEU A 260 27.98 -5.13 -0.78
C LEU A 260 28.33 -4.21 0.40
N CYS A 261 29.56 -4.32 0.91
CA CYS A 261 30.05 -3.48 2.00
C CYS A 261 30.14 -2.01 1.56
N HIS A 262 30.65 -1.76 0.34
CA HIS A 262 30.77 -0.41 -0.22
C HIS A 262 29.39 0.23 -0.43
N LEU A 263 28.46 -0.53 -1.00
CA LEU A 263 27.08 -0.10 -1.22
C LEU A 263 26.38 0.25 0.09
N ALA A 264 26.58 -0.56 1.14
CA ALA A 264 26.00 -0.30 2.45
C ALA A 264 26.60 0.95 3.13
N SER A 265 27.90 1.24 2.93
CA SER A 265 28.52 2.48 3.41
C SER A 265 27.88 3.70 2.73
N HIS A 266 27.76 3.67 1.40
CA HIS A 266 27.13 4.77 0.65
C HIS A 266 25.66 4.95 1.03
N ALA A 267 24.90 3.87 1.20
CA ALA A 267 23.52 3.95 1.66
C ALA A 267 23.41 4.63 3.03
N ASN A 268 24.30 4.26 3.97
CA ASN A 268 24.33 4.86 5.30
C ASN A 268 24.69 6.35 5.27
N GLU A 269 25.65 6.75 4.44
CA GLU A 269 26.03 8.16 4.25
C GLU A 269 24.91 8.97 3.59
N SER A 270 24.34 8.46 2.49
CA SER A 270 23.24 9.10 1.78
C SER A 270 21.97 9.23 2.62
N GLN A 271 21.69 8.28 3.52
CA GLN A 271 20.56 8.38 4.45
C GLN A 271 20.65 9.64 5.34
N GLN A 272 21.86 10.00 5.78
CA GLN A 272 22.08 11.20 6.60
C GLN A 272 21.91 12.50 5.81
N LEU A 273 21.96 12.43 4.48
CA LEU A 273 21.77 13.55 3.57
C LEU A 273 20.33 13.67 3.05
N LEU A 274 19.45 12.71 3.38
CA LEU A 274 18.03 12.83 3.07
C LEU A 274 17.43 14.07 3.77
N PRO A 275 16.36 14.66 3.22
CA PRO A 275 15.71 15.83 3.82
C PRO A 275 15.34 15.55 5.27
N ASN A 276 15.74 16.45 6.17
CA ASN A 276 15.55 16.31 7.62
C ASN A 276 15.98 14.93 8.16
N PHE A 277 17.14 14.44 7.70
CA PHE A 277 17.72 13.16 8.09
C PHE A 277 16.77 11.97 7.86
N GLY A 278 15.91 12.09 6.83
CA GLY A 278 14.90 11.09 6.47
C GLY A 278 13.56 11.21 7.18
N PHE A 279 13.41 12.15 8.12
CA PHE A 279 12.14 12.37 8.83
C PHE A 279 11.26 13.41 8.14
N PRO A 280 9.93 13.29 8.18
CA PRO A 280 9.05 14.29 7.58
C PRO A 280 9.17 15.67 8.24
N TYR A 281 9.02 16.72 7.46
CA TYR A 281 8.91 18.08 7.98
C TYR A 281 7.49 18.37 8.49
N VAL A 282 7.39 19.35 9.40
CA VAL A 282 6.13 19.81 9.99
C VAL A 282 5.88 21.26 9.58
N ASP A 283 4.65 21.54 9.16
CA ASP A 283 4.23 22.88 8.77
C ASP A 283 3.90 23.79 9.97
N LYS A 284 3.63 25.07 9.68
CA LYS A 284 3.24 26.07 10.70
C LYS A 284 1.92 25.73 11.42
N ALA A 285 1.07 24.89 10.83
CA ALA A 285 -0.17 24.39 11.46
C ALA A 285 0.08 23.10 12.28
N GLY A 286 1.34 22.67 12.41
CA GLY A 286 1.72 21.49 13.15
C GLY A 286 1.38 20.17 12.46
N ARG A 287 1.18 20.16 11.13
CA ARG A 287 0.88 18.97 10.31
C ARG A 287 2.12 18.51 9.56
N VAL A 288 2.23 17.21 9.29
CA VAL A 288 3.27 16.66 8.41
C VAL A 288 3.08 17.19 6.98
N LEU A 289 4.16 17.69 6.38
CA LEU A 289 4.17 18.20 5.01
C LEU A 289 4.12 17.06 3.98
N GLU A 290 3.34 17.22 2.92
CA GLU A 290 3.27 16.24 1.83
C GLU A 290 4.32 16.50 0.73
N TYR A 291 4.63 17.77 0.46
CA TYR A 291 5.56 18.18 -0.60
C TYR A 291 6.68 19.08 -0.05
N LEU A 292 7.91 18.86 -0.53
CA LEU A 292 9.05 19.77 -0.36
C LEU A 292 9.02 20.81 -1.48
N ARG A 293 9.35 22.08 -1.20
CA ARG A 293 9.49 23.09 -2.28
C ARG A 293 10.74 23.97 -2.15
N SER A 294 11.09 24.41 -0.95
CA SER A 294 12.42 24.95 -0.66
C SER A 294 12.65 24.94 0.86
N LEU A 295 13.90 24.76 1.27
CA LEU A 295 14.26 24.79 2.70
C LEU A 295 14.01 26.17 3.34
N GLU A 296 13.97 27.23 2.52
CA GLU A 296 13.77 28.63 2.95
C GLU A 296 12.29 29.02 3.06
N GLU A 297 11.40 28.36 2.31
CA GLU A 297 9.95 28.63 2.33
C GLU A 297 9.18 27.34 2.62
N MET A 298 9.25 26.88 3.88
CA MET A 298 8.34 25.86 4.42
C MET A 298 6.92 26.41 4.59
N HIS A 299 6.32 26.89 3.49
CA HIS A 299 4.90 27.20 3.42
C HIS A 299 4.16 25.91 3.09
N ALA A 300 3.27 25.48 3.99
CA ALA A 300 2.29 24.43 3.71
C ALA A 300 1.55 24.82 2.42
N HIS A 301 1.78 24.10 1.33
CA HIS A 301 0.97 24.30 0.14
C HIS A 301 -0.47 23.91 0.48
N THR A 302 -1.40 24.68 -0.08
CA THR A 302 -2.80 24.27 -0.17
C THR A 302 -2.83 23.01 -1.03
N VAL A 303 -2.89 21.86 -0.38
CA VAL A 303 -3.36 20.63 -1.02
C VAL A 303 -4.81 20.92 -1.43
N PRO A 304 -5.11 20.98 -2.74
CA PRO A 304 -6.44 21.38 -3.21
C PRO A 304 -7.53 20.38 -2.81
N ASP A 305 -7.13 19.12 -2.66
CA ASP A 305 -7.95 18.05 -2.11
C ASP A 305 -7.46 17.70 -0.69
N PRO A 306 -7.81 18.51 0.33
CA PRO A 306 -7.43 18.22 1.71
C PRO A 306 -8.06 16.91 2.22
N GLY A 307 -9.12 16.41 1.56
CA GLY A 307 -9.79 15.13 1.81
C GLY A 307 -9.31 13.99 0.92
N HIS A 308 -8.13 14.11 0.30
CA HIS A 308 -7.63 13.10 -0.62
C HIS A 308 -7.55 11.70 -0.02
N ARG A 309 -7.84 10.68 -0.84
CA ARG A 309 -7.90 9.27 -0.42
C ARG A 309 -6.56 8.68 0.01
N HIS A 310 -5.44 9.14 -0.53
CA HIS A 310 -4.12 8.67 -0.08
C HIS A 310 -3.64 9.38 1.18
N PHE A 311 -2.90 8.66 2.02
CA PHE A 311 -2.22 9.18 3.21
C PHE A 311 -0.70 9.13 3.04
N SER A 312 -0.20 9.36 1.82
CA SER A 312 1.20 9.11 1.44
C SER A 312 2.22 9.79 2.35
N HIS A 313 1.99 11.03 2.77
CA HIS A 313 2.85 11.75 3.72
C HIS A 313 2.85 11.19 5.15
N LEU A 314 1.96 10.26 5.46
CA LEU A 314 1.86 9.53 6.73
C LEU A 314 2.41 8.10 6.63
N TRP A 315 3.03 7.73 5.50
CA TRP A 315 3.67 6.42 5.34
C TRP A 315 4.67 6.13 6.47
N ALA A 316 5.40 7.15 6.93
CA ALA A 316 6.35 7.08 8.04
C ALA A 316 5.72 6.69 9.40
N LEU A 317 4.40 6.82 9.56
CA LEU A 317 3.62 6.33 10.70
C LEU A 317 3.07 4.91 10.46
N HIS A 318 2.59 4.65 9.25
CA HIS A 318 2.17 3.32 8.80
C HIS A 318 2.19 3.21 7.26
N PRO A 319 2.81 2.17 6.68
CA PRO A 319 3.38 0.99 7.34
C PRO A 319 4.75 1.19 7.99
N GLY A 320 5.45 2.29 7.69
CA GLY A 320 6.73 2.63 8.32
C GLY A 320 6.66 2.76 9.85
N ASP A 321 7.82 2.91 10.48
CA ASP A 321 7.98 2.95 11.94
C ASP A 321 8.84 4.13 12.44
N GLN A 322 9.17 5.07 11.54
CA GLN A 322 9.91 6.30 11.85
C GLN A 322 9.15 7.21 12.81
N ILE A 323 7.83 7.27 12.68
CA ILE A 323 6.97 8.06 13.57
C ILE A 323 6.38 7.16 14.65
N SER A 324 6.72 7.42 15.91
CA SER A 324 6.17 6.71 17.05
C SER A 324 5.99 7.61 18.27
N ARG A 325 5.02 7.28 19.11
CA ARG A 325 4.73 8.01 20.35
C ARG A 325 5.94 8.11 21.28
N ARG A 326 6.81 7.09 21.27
CA ARG A 326 7.99 7.02 22.16
C ARG A 326 9.24 7.62 21.53
N GLY A 327 9.51 7.33 20.26
CA GLY A 327 10.73 7.77 19.57
C GLY A 327 10.66 9.20 19.07
N THR A 328 9.51 9.63 18.57
CA THR A 328 9.35 10.92 17.88
C THR A 328 8.03 11.61 18.28
N PRO A 329 7.82 11.92 19.57
CA PRO A 329 6.53 12.38 20.10
C PRO A 329 5.98 13.64 19.42
N ALA A 330 6.84 14.58 19.02
CA ALA A 330 6.42 15.79 18.30
C ALA A 330 5.90 15.48 16.88
N LEU A 331 6.60 14.62 16.13
CA LEU A 331 6.17 14.15 14.81
C LEU A 331 4.92 13.28 14.91
N PHE A 332 4.81 12.49 15.98
CA PHE A 332 3.63 11.67 16.26
C PHE A 332 2.36 12.54 16.39
N GLU A 333 2.42 13.62 17.19
CA GLU A 333 1.29 14.55 17.28
C GLU A 333 1.02 15.28 15.95
N ALA A 334 2.07 15.56 15.16
CA ALA A 334 1.90 16.16 13.83
C ALA A 334 1.21 15.21 12.85
N ALA A 335 1.59 13.93 12.85
CA ALA A 335 0.98 12.90 12.03
C ALA A 335 -0.48 12.67 12.42
N ARG A 336 -0.80 12.67 13.72
CA ARG A 336 -2.18 12.60 14.22
C ARG A 336 -3.00 13.80 13.74
N ARG A 337 -2.47 15.02 13.85
CA ARG A 337 -3.13 16.23 13.33
C ARG A 337 -3.35 16.18 11.83
N SER A 338 -2.38 15.67 11.06
CA SER A 338 -2.54 15.47 9.61
C SER A 338 -3.63 14.46 9.28
N LEU A 339 -3.68 13.33 9.99
CA LEU A 339 -4.74 12.31 9.83
C LEU A 339 -6.12 12.92 10.11
N ASP A 340 -6.28 13.57 11.26
CA ASP A 340 -7.54 14.21 11.65
C ASP A 340 -7.96 15.29 10.64
N HIS A 341 -7.00 16.07 10.12
CA HIS A 341 -7.25 17.04 9.07
C HIS A 341 -7.77 16.37 7.79
N ARG A 342 -7.14 15.30 7.32
CA ARG A 342 -7.56 14.56 6.11
C ARG A 342 -8.98 14.01 6.28
N ILE A 343 -9.27 13.41 7.43
CA ILE A 343 -10.60 12.85 7.74
C ILE A 343 -11.67 13.94 7.85
N ALA A 344 -11.37 15.06 8.50
CA ALA A 344 -12.30 16.19 8.63
C ALA A 344 -12.69 16.83 7.27
N HIS A 345 -11.89 16.62 6.22
CA HIS A 345 -12.14 17.15 4.88
C HIS A 345 -12.68 16.10 3.89
N GLY A 346 -13.12 14.93 4.36
CA GLY A 346 -13.73 13.90 3.50
C GLY A 346 -12.76 12.81 3.04
N GLY A 347 -11.59 12.67 3.68
CA GLY A 347 -10.70 11.53 3.51
C GLY A 347 -11.35 10.18 3.86
N ALA A 348 -10.63 9.09 3.62
CA ALA A 348 -11.15 7.74 3.80
C ALA A 348 -12.41 7.47 2.96
N HIS A 349 -12.49 8.01 1.73
CA HIS A 349 -13.68 7.95 0.88
C HIS A 349 -13.70 6.77 -0.12
N THR A 350 -12.71 5.88 -0.06
CA THR A 350 -12.69 4.55 -0.71
C THR A 350 -12.46 3.47 0.35
N GLY A 351 -12.75 2.20 0.03
CA GLY A 351 -12.56 1.07 0.94
C GLY A 351 -11.12 0.99 1.49
N TRP A 352 -10.13 0.90 0.60
CA TRP A 352 -8.71 0.81 1.00
C TRP A 352 -8.25 2.05 1.76
N SER A 353 -8.81 3.23 1.44
CA SER A 353 -8.45 4.48 2.13
C SER A 353 -8.96 4.47 3.57
N ALA A 354 -10.19 3.98 3.80
CA ALA A 354 -10.72 3.78 5.14
C ALA A 354 -9.95 2.70 5.91
N ALA A 355 -9.54 1.61 5.26
CA ALA A 355 -8.69 0.59 5.86
C ALA A 355 -7.31 1.16 6.28
N TRP A 356 -6.63 1.92 5.42
CA TRP A 356 -5.37 2.59 5.78
C TRP A 356 -5.56 3.57 6.94
N ALA A 357 -6.64 4.35 6.94
CA ALA A 357 -6.97 5.24 8.05
C ALA A 357 -7.18 4.47 9.37
N ALA A 358 -7.80 3.28 9.33
CA ALA A 358 -7.95 2.43 10.51
C ALA A 358 -6.58 2.02 11.09
N CYS A 359 -5.64 1.61 10.22
CA CYS A 359 -4.27 1.27 10.60
C CYS A 359 -3.49 2.49 11.15
N LEU A 360 -3.66 3.66 10.54
CA LEU A 360 -3.05 4.91 11.01
C LEU A 360 -3.58 5.32 12.38
N TYR A 361 -4.90 5.25 12.62
CA TYR A 361 -5.49 5.49 13.93
C TYR A 361 -5.01 4.47 14.97
N ALA A 362 -4.85 3.20 14.57
CA ALA A 362 -4.34 2.17 15.46
C ALA A 362 -2.89 2.46 15.88
N ARG A 363 -2.02 2.84 14.92
CA ARG A 363 -0.65 3.29 15.21
C ARG A 363 -0.61 4.58 16.03
N ALA A 364 -1.62 5.46 15.88
CA ALA A 364 -1.81 6.65 16.71
C ALA A 364 -2.39 6.35 18.11
N GLY A 365 -2.72 5.09 18.43
CA GLY A 365 -3.30 4.71 19.72
C GLY A 365 -4.74 5.18 19.94
N ASP A 366 -5.46 5.54 18.87
CA ASP A 366 -6.87 5.94 18.93
C ASP A 366 -7.78 4.78 18.51
N GLY A 367 -8.14 3.94 19.48
CA GLY A 367 -9.05 2.81 19.26
C GLY A 367 -10.45 3.22 18.79
N ASN A 368 -10.93 4.40 19.18
CA ASN A 368 -12.21 4.91 18.71
C ASN A 368 -12.12 5.32 17.24
N GLY A 369 -11.02 5.96 16.83
CA GLY A 369 -10.71 6.27 15.44
C GLY A 369 -10.64 5.03 14.57
N THR A 370 -9.92 4.00 15.04
CA THR A 370 -9.86 2.69 14.38
C THR A 370 -11.25 2.08 14.22
N GLN A 371 -12.04 2.03 15.31
CA GLN A 371 -13.39 1.48 15.28
C GLN A 371 -14.29 2.20 14.27
N ARG A 372 -14.27 3.54 14.25
CA ARG A 372 -15.05 4.34 13.28
C ARG A 372 -14.66 4.02 11.84
N MET A 373 -13.37 3.78 11.56
CA MET A 373 -12.93 3.45 10.20
C MET A 373 -13.29 2.02 9.80
N LEU A 374 -13.21 1.04 10.72
CA LEU A 374 -13.67 -0.32 10.48
C LEU A 374 -15.18 -0.37 10.20
N GLU A 375 -15.97 0.35 10.99
CA GLU A 375 -17.41 0.50 10.75
C GLU A 375 -17.69 1.20 9.41
N LYS A 376 -16.84 2.14 9.00
CA LYS A 376 -16.94 2.79 7.68
C LYS A 376 -16.66 1.81 6.55
N VAL A 377 -15.63 0.96 6.65
CA VAL A 377 -15.34 -0.11 5.67
C VAL A 377 -16.53 -1.03 5.53
N LEU A 378 -16.98 -1.63 6.64
CA LEU A 378 -18.11 -2.56 6.65
C LEU A 378 -19.43 -1.92 6.21
N GLY A 379 -19.72 -0.71 6.69
CA GLY A 379 -21.01 -0.06 6.44
C GLY A 379 -21.13 0.55 5.04
N ARG A 380 -20.02 0.96 4.41
CA ARG A 380 -20.08 1.70 3.13
C ARG A 380 -19.36 1.04 1.97
N TYR A 381 -18.46 0.11 2.23
CA TYR A 381 -17.56 -0.45 1.22
C TYR A 381 -17.54 -1.97 1.21
N ALA A 382 -18.38 -2.68 1.97
CA ALA A 382 -18.46 -4.14 1.95
C ALA A 382 -19.82 -4.62 1.41
N MET A 383 -19.80 -5.47 0.39
CA MET A 383 -21.00 -6.05 -0.23
C MET A 383 -21.59 -7.18 0.62
N GLY A 384 -22.78 -7.67 0.28
CA GLY A 384 -23.44 -8.75 1.04
C GLY A 384 -22.64 -10.06 1.18
N ASN A 385 -21.65 -10.31 0.32
CA ASN A 385 -20.70 -11.42 0.42
C ASN A 385 -19.38 -11.04 1.10
N LEU A 386 -19.33 -9.89 1.75
CA LEU A 386 -18.19 -9.29 2.45
C LEU A 386 -17.00 -8.89 1.58
N LEU A 387 -17.04 -9.02 0.26
CA LEU A 387 -16.00 -8.42 -0.59
C LEU A 387 -16.11 -6.89 -0.56
N THR A 388 -14.96 -6.21 -0.58
CA THR A 388 -14.92 -4.74 -0.57
C THR A 388 -15.02 -4.11 -1.95
N THR A 389 -15.53 -2.88 -2.01
CA THR A 389 -15.67 -2.07 -3.23
C THR A 389 -14.80 -0.82 -3.18
N HIS A 390 -14.33 -0.39 -4.36
CA HIS A 390 -13.65 0.90 -4.49
C HIS A 390 -14.62 2.08 -4.40
N PRO A 391 -15.63 2.22 -5.29
CA PRO A 391 -16.70 3.18 -5.04
C PRO A 391 -17.50 2.74 -3.80
N PRO A 392 -18.08 3.69 -3.05
CA PRO A 392 -19.02 3.35 -1.99
C PRO A 392 -20.24 2.61 -2.56
N LEU A 393 -20.95 1.87 -1.70
CA LEU A 393 -22.23 1.29 -2.06
C LEU A 393 -23.23 2.41 -2.41
N GLU A 394 -23.62 2.49 -3.68
CA GLU A 394 -24.60 3.47 -4.18
C GLU A 394 -25.97 2.84 -4.41
N LYS A 395 -27.01 3.53 -3.94
CA LYS A 395 -28.40 3.29 -4.37
C LYS A 395 -28.65 4.02 -5.70
N PRO A 396 -29.50 3.46 -6.58
CA PRO A 396 -29.94 4.19 -7.76
C PRO A 396 -30.74 5.44 -7.35
N PRO A 397 -30.74 6.51 -8.19
CA PRO A 397 -31.53 7.71 -7.93
C PRO A 397 -33.03 7.39 -7.80
N PRO A 398 -33.79 8.14 -6.97
CA PRO A 398 -35.23 7.94 -6.85
C PRO A 398 -35.93 8.05 -8.21
N GLY A 399 -36.75 7.06 -8.56
CA GLY A 399 -37.55 7.06 -9.80
C GLY A 399 -37.01 6.20 -10.95
N GLN A 400 -35.85 5.55 -10.81
CA GLN A 400 -35.31 4.59 -11.79
C GLN A 400 -35.64 3.12 -11.50
N GLY A 401 -36.78 2.84 -10.86
CA GLY A 401 -37.43 1.51 -10.91
C GLY A 401 -36.60 0.30 -10.47
N GLN A 402 -35.63 0.46 -9.55
CA GLN A 402 -34.96 -0.65 -8.88
C GLN A 402 -34.70 -0.28 -7.42
N ASP A 403 -35.31 -1.01 -6.48
CA ASP A 403 -34.98 -0.96 -5.03
C ASP A 403 -33.62 -1.65 -4.73
N GLU A 404 -32.73 -1.74 -5.72
CA GLU A 404 -31.56 -2.61 -5.72
C GLU A 404 -30.26 -1.78 -5.78
N CYS A 405 -29.23 -2.18 -5.05
CA CYS A 405 -27.92 -1.54 -5.02
C CYS A 405 -27.14 -1.77 -6.32
N VAL A 406 -26.61 -0.71 -6.93
CA VAL A 406 -25.93 -0.73 -8.24
C VAL A 406 -24.62 -1.51 -8.20
N THR A 407 -24.04 -1.67 -7.02
CA THR A 407 -22.72 -2.27 -6.77
C THR A 407 -22.79 -3.61 -6.02
N CYS A 408 -23.99 -4.10 -5.69
CA CYS A 408 -24.16 -5.31 -4.89
C CYS A 408 -24.32 -6.57 -5.77
N PHE A 409 -23.83 -7.71 -5.30
CA PHE A 409 -24.02 -9.01 -5.97
C PHE A 409 -25.52 -9.36 -6.05
N ARG A 410 -25.94 -9.86 -7.22
CA ARG A 410 -27.35 -10.18 -7.52
C ARG A 410 -27.83 -11.51 -6.93
N GLU A 411 -26.93 -12.37 -6.47
CA GLU A 411 -27.29 -13.69 -5.92
C GLU A 411 -26.65 -13.92 -4.53
N PRO A 412 -27.38 -14.53 -3.57
CA PRO A 412 -26.80 -14.93 -2.31
C PRO A 412 -25.68 -15.95 -2.53
N PRO A 413 -24.64 -15.99 -1.67
CA PRO A 413 -23.62 -17.03 -1.76
C PRO A 413 -24.30 -18.41 -1.67
N PRO A 414 -23.83 -19.40 -2.45
CA PRO A 414 -24.42 -20.72 -2.42
C PRO A 414 -24.14 -21.33 -1.03
N PRO A 415 -25.03 -22.19 -0.53
CA PRO A 415 -24.86 -22.75 0.80
C PRO A 415 -23.55 -23.56 0.88
N PRO A 416 -22.91 -23.66 2.06
CA PRO A 416 -21.54 -24.20 2.20
C PRO A 416 -21.35 -25.62 1.65
N ASP A 417 -22.42 -26.42 1.60
CA ASP A 417 -22.47 -27.76 1.02
C ASP A 417 -22.36 -27.78 -0.51
N ALA A 418 -22.66 -26.67 -1.19
CA ALA A 418 -22.52 -26.51 -2.63
C ALA A 418 -21.08 -26.16 -3.08
N LEU A 419 -20.22 -25.66 -2.18
CA LEU A 419 -18.81 -25.36 -2.47
C LEU A 419 -17.93 -26.63 -2.62
N TYR A 420 -18.42 -27.79 -2.17
CA TYR A 420 -17.64 -29.04 -2.14
C TYR A 420 -17.62 -29.85 -3.45
N TRP A 421 -18.32 -29.43 -4.51
CA TRP A 421 -18.52 -30.24 -5.73
C TRP A 421 -17.64 -29.89 -6.93
N GLY A 422 -16.47 -29.29 -6.71
CA GLY A 422 -15.55 -28.89 -7.80
C GLY A 422 -14.64 -29.96 -8.41
N MET A 423 -14.74 -31.25 -8.05
CA MET A 423 -13.82 -32.31 -8.54
C MET A 423 -14.48 -33.48 -9.29
N ARG A 424 -15.75 -33.38 -9.71
CA ARG A 424 -16.32 -34.35 -10.65
C ARG A 424 -16.93 -33.62 -11.83
N GLY A 425 -16.39 -33.91 -13.01
CA GLY A 425 -16.77 -33.26 -14.26
C GLY A 425 -18.24 -33.41 -14.60
N SER A 426 -18.68 -32.52 -15.49
CA SER A 426 -19.99 -32.49 -16.15
C SER A 426 -21.19 -32.14 -15.26
N ALA A 427 -21.45 -30.84 -15.10
CA ALA A 427 -22.69 -30.20 -15.54
C ALA A 427 -22.65 -28.72 -15.13
N THR A 428 -22.97 -27.85 -16.08
CA THR A 428 -23.27 -26.44 -15.93
C THR A 428 -24.30 -26.19 -14.82
N ARG A 429 -23.83 -25.90 -13.60
CA ARG A 429 -24.51 -25.05 -12.61
C ARG A 429 -23.46 -24.06 -12.11
N GLY A 430 -23.75 -22.78 -12.31
CA GLY A 430 -22.77 -21.71 -12.31
C GLY A 430 -22.01 -21.56 -11.00
N LEU A 431 -20.71 -21.40 -11.12
CA LEU A 431 -19.83 -20.72 -10.16
C LEU A 431 -20.15 -19.20 -10.05
N GLY A 432 -21.32 -18.76 -10.52
CA GLY A 432 -21.69 -17.35 -10.71
C GLY A 432 -22.05 -16.57 -9.45
N ALA A 433 -21.99 -17.20 -8.26
CA ALA A 433 -22.36 -16.54 -7.01
C ALA A 433 -21.17 -15.89 -6.26
N LEU A 434 -19.94 -16.01 -6.79
CA LEU A 434 -18.74 -15.33 -6.27
C LEU A 434 -18.13 -14.32 -7.24
N VAL A 435 -18.67 -14.24 -8.46
CA VAL A 435 -18.00 -13.63 -9.60
C VAL A 435 -18.98 -12.65 -10.26
N THR A 436 -18.50 -11.45 -10.54
CA THR A 436 -19.30 -10.26 -10.84
C THR A 436 -19.63 -10.11 -12.32
N ALA A 437 -20.87 -9.87 -12.70
CA ALA A 437 -21.17 -9.41 -14.06
C ALA A 437 -20.37 -8.12 -14.42
N ASP A 438 -19.99 -7.99 -15.69
CA ASP A 438 -19.22 -6.87 -16.24
C ASP A 438 -19.67 -5.51 -15.64
N ASN A 439 -18.71 -4.77 -15.04
CA ASN A 439 -18.78 -3.43 -14.41
C ASN A 439 -18.83 -3.33 -12.87
N ALA A 440 -18.91 -4.41 -12.09
CA ALA A 440 -18.79 -4.28 -10.62
C ALA A 440 -17.33 -4.03 -10.18
N LYS A 441 -17.07 -2.91 -9.49
CA LYS A 441 -15.72 -2.46 -9.11
C LYS A 441 -15.33 -2.91 -7.70
N PHE A 442 -15.23 -4.22 -7.49
CA PHE A 442 -14.70 -4.74 -6.23
C PHE A 442 -13.16 -4.69 -6.22
N GLN A 443 -12.58 -4.58 -5.03
CA GLN A 443 -11.13 -4.62 -4.80
C GLN A 443 -10.84 -5.43 -3.54
N LEU A 444 -9.84 -6.30 -3.58
CA LEU A 444 -9.44 -7.13 -2.44
C LEU A 444 -8.73 -6.33 -1.35
N ASP A 445 -8.03 -5.27 -1.73
CA ASP A 445 -7.11 -4.48 -0.90
C ASP A 445 -7.71 -3.80 0.35
N ALA A 446 -9.01 -3.88 0.60
CA ALA A 446 -9.63 -3.34 1.81
C ALA A 446 -10.19 -4.41 2.79
N ASN A 447 -10.03 -5.71 2.50
CA ASN A 447 -10.52 -6.83 3.35
C ASN A 447 -9.48 -7.38 4.33
#